data_AF-A0A973GP76-F1
#
_entry.id   AF-A0A973GP76-F1
#
_cell.length_a   1.000
_cell.length_b   1.000
_cell.length_c   1.000
_cell.angle_alpha   90.00
_cell.angle_beta   90.00
_cell.angle_gamma   90.00
#
_symmetry.space_group_name_H-M   'P 1'
#
loop_
_entity.id
_entity.type
_entity.pdbx_description
1 polymer ?
#
loop_
_entity_poly.entity_id
_entity_poly.type
_entity_poly.pdbx_seq_one_letter_code
_entity_poly.pdbx_strand_id
1 'polypeptide(L)'
;MVTMHVHGKWLAHAAAVIAIVLAALPSPAQIATPCSETIAKYCKDVVPGGGRIMKCLNDHRDDQSIACRDWIEEQQKNMQELMAVCPEDIARWCRNTSPDKLSVYFCLLDNYVSLRMDCRSKLGEIRDRLK
;
A
#
# COMPACT_ATOMS: atom_id res chain seq x y z
N MET A 1 -9.84 -65.48 26.00
CA MET A 1 -11.28 -65.09 25.97
C MET A 1 -11.29 -63.58 26.15
N VAL A 2 -11.49 -62.75 25.12
CA VAL A 2 -12.71 -62.60 24.31
C VAL A 2 -12.33 -62.43 22.83
N THR A 3 -13.09 -63.09 21.94
CA THR A 3 -13.00 -63.00 20.48
C THR A 3 -13.71 -61.75 19.97
N MET A 4 -13.02 -60.84 19.28
CA MET A 4 -13.65 -59.79 18.49
C MET A 4 -13.54 -60.15 17.00
N HIS A 5 -14.69 -60.47 16.40
CA HIS A 5 -14.85 -60.70 14.97
C HIS A 5 -14.86 -59.39 14.19
N VAL A 6 -14.14 -59.42 13.07
CA VAL A 6 -14.00 -58.41 12.02
C VAL A 6 -15.26 -58.24 11.18
N HIS A 7 -15.66 -57.00 10.87
CA HIS A 7 -16.33 -56.68 9.61
C HIS A 7 -15.92 -55.27 9.14
N GLY A 8 -15.28 -55.19 7.97
CA GLY A 8 -15.16 -53.96 7.18
C GLY A 8 -13.74 -53.59 6.72
N LYS A 9 -13.21 -54.31 5.71
CA LYS A 9 -12.22 -53.77 4.74
C LYS A 9 -12.73 -52.40 4.24
N TRP A 10 -11.94 -51.38 3.90
CA TRP A 10 -10.93 -51.26 2.84
C TRP A 10 -10.07 -50.01 3.14
N LEU A 11 -8.76 -50.14 3.41
CA LEU A 11 -7.65 -49.89 2.48
C LEU A 11 -7.60 -48.51 1.79
N ALA A 12 -6.59 -47.75 2.22
CA ALA A 12 -5.76 -46.81 1.45
C ALA A 12 -6.37 -45.45 1.01
N HIS A 13 -5.48 -44.46 0.85
CA HIS A 13 -5.67 -43.10 0.32
C HIS A 13 -5.93 -41.95 1.33
N ALA A 14 -5.16 -41.90 2.43
CA ALA A 14 -5.08 -40.70 3.28
C ALA A 14 -3.74 -39.95 3.13
N ALA A 15 -3.15 -39.91 1.94
CA ALA A 15 -1.83 -39.29 1.73
C ALA A 15 -1.71 -38.30 0.56
N ALA A 16 -2.80 -37.96 -0.16
CA ALA A 16 -2.67 -37.18 -1.40
C ALA A 16 -3.74 -36.09 -1.63
N VAL A 17 -4.18 -35.38 -0.58
CA VAL A 17 -5.13 -34.25 -0.77
C VAL A 17 -4.62 -32.91 -0.25
N ILE A 18 -3.42 -32.84 0.32
CA ILE A 18 -2.78 -31.59 0.78
C ILE A 18 -1.77 -31.12 -0.28
N ALA A 19 -2.22 -30.76 -1.48
CA ALA A 19 -1.31 -30.23 -2.51
C ALA A 19 -1.92 -29.30 -3.59
N ILE A 20 -3.20 -28.91 -3.53
CA ILE A 20 -3.86 -28.23 -4.68
C ILE A 20 -4.39 -26.81 -4.37
N VAL A 21 -4.23 -26.28 -3.15
CA VAL A 21 -4.79 -24.95 -2.79
C VAL A 21 -3.72 -23.88 -2.53
N LEU A 22 -2.65 -23.84 -3.33
CA LEU A 22 -1.57 -22.82 -3.19
C LEU A 22 -1.39 -21.90 -4.42
N ALA A 23 -2.16 -22.08 -5.50
CA ALA A 23 -1.89 -21.40 -6.77
C ALA A 23 -2.79 -20.20 -7.11
N ALA A 24 -3.63 -19.72 -6.20
CA ALA A 24 -4.58 -18.64 -6.49
C ALA A 24 -4.64 -17.57 -5.40
N LEU A 25 -3.49 -17.10 -4.90
CA LEU A 25 -3.48 -15.86 -4.14
C LEU A 25 -3.83 -14.71 -5.11
N PRO A 26 -4.88 -13.92 -4.84
CA PRO A 26 -5.19 -12.76 -5.66
C PRO A 26 -3.97 -11.82 -5.66
N SER A 27 -3.53 -11.42 -6.84
CA SER A 27 -2.54 -10.34 -6.96
C SER A 27 -3.12 -9.09 -6.28
N PRO A 28 -2.33 -8.35 -5.48
CA PRO A 28 -2.80 -7.08 -4.94
C PRO A 28 -3.20 -6.21 -6.13
N ALA A 29 -4.42 -5.66 -6.06
CA ALA A 29 -4.97 -4.79 -7.10
C ALA A 29 -3.93 -3.72 -7.45
N GLN A 30 -3.45 -3.74 -8.70
CA GLN A 30 -2.53 -2.72 -9.18
C GLN A 30 -3.34 -1.46 -9.38
N ILE A 31 -3.09 -0.44 -8.55
CA ILE A 31 -3.61 0.91 -8.80
C ILE A 31 -3.01 1.33 -10.14
N ALA A 32 -3.87 1.50 -11.14
CA ALA A 32 -3.47 1.93 -12.47
C ALA A 32 -3.01 3.39 -12.40
N THR A 33 -1.70 3.60 -12.34
CA THR A 33 -1.08 4.92 -12.41
C THR A 33 -0.44 5.14 -13.78
N PRO A 34 -0.18 6.38 -14.20
CA PRO A 34 0.65 6.66 -15.38
C PRO A 34 2.06 6.03 -15.30
N CYS A 35 2.48 5.63 -14.10
CA CYS A 35 3.77 5.01 -13.82
C CYS A 35 3.77 3.48 -13.83
N SER A 36 2.63 2.83 -14.17
CA SER A 36 2.49 1.37 -14.05
C SER A 36 3.56 0.58 -14.81
N GLU A 37 3.97 1.06 -16.00
CA GLU A 37 5.04 0.43 -16.79
C GLU A 37 6.39 0.49 -16.06
N THR A 38 6.78 1.67 -15.58
CA THR A 38 8.01 1.86 -14.81
C THR A 38 8.00 1.02 -13.54
N ILE A 39 6.86 0.95 -12.84
CA ILE A 39 6.71 0.13 -11.63
C ILE A 39 6.96 -1.34 -11.96
N ALA A 40 6.31 -1.86 -13.01
CA ALA A 40 6.46 -3.25 -13.42
C ALA A 40 7.89 -3.59 -13.86
N LYS A 41 8.56 -2.65 -14.53
CA LYS A 41 9.91 -2.84 -15.06
C LYS A 41 11.00 -2.75 -14.00
N TYR A 42 10.92 -1.75 -13.12
CA TYR A 42 12.02 -1.40 -12.21
C TYR A 42 11.69 -1.56 -10.73
N CYS A 43 10.44 -1.36 -10.33
CA CYS A 43 10.05 -1.29 -8.91
C CYS A 43 9.29 -2.52 -8.41
N LYS A 44 9.17 -3.59 -9.20
CA LYS A 44 8.36 -4.78 -8.87
C LYS A 44 8.76 -5.48 -7.57
N ASP A 45 10.05 -5.43 -7.21
CA ASP A 45 10.60 -6.09 -6.02
C ASP A 45 10.70 -5.13 -4.83
N VAL A 46 10.27 -3.87 -5.00
CA VAL A 46 10.27 -2.88 -3.94
C VAL A 46 9.11 -3.15 -3.00
N VAL A 47 9.44 -3.45 -1.74
CA VAL A 47 8.42 -3.65 -0.70
C VAL A 47 7.62 -2.35 -0.50
N PRO A 48 6.28 -2.38 -0.57
CA PRO A 48 5.44 -1.20 -0.38
C PRO A 48 5.62 -0.52 0.99
N GLY A 49 5.15 0.72 1.09
CA GLY A 49 5.20 1.54 2.32
C GLY A 49 6.40 2.48 2.41
N GLY A 50 6.30 3.47 3.31
CA GLY A 50 7.35 4.45 3.60
C GLY A 50 7.83 5.26 2.39
N GLY A 51 7.02 5.40 1.34
CA GLY A 51 7.39 6.10 0.11
C GLY A 51 8.44 5.39 -0.76
N ARG A 52 8.77 4.12 -0.51
CA ARG A 52 9.83 3.40 -1.24
C ARG A 52 9.56 3.28 -2.75
N ILE A 53 8.30 3.07 -3.14
CA ILE A 53 7.93 3.04 -4.57
C ILE A 53 8.15 4.42 -5.21
N MET A 54 7.77 5.51 -4.55
CA MET A 54 8.02 6.87 -5.05
C MET A 54 9.51 7.15 -5.19
N LYS A 55 10.34 6.66 -4.26
CA LYS A 55 11.79 6.73 -4.38
C LYS A 55 12.30 5.96 -5.60
N CYS A 56 11.88 4.71 -5.77
CA CYS A 56 12.26 3.91 -6.94
C CYS A 56 11.87 4.59 -8.25
N LEU A 57 10.66 5.13 -8.33
CA LEU A 57 10.21 5.91 -9.47
C LEU A 57 11.14 7.11 -9.70
N ASN A 58 11.46 7.89 -8.67
CA ASN A 58 12.37 9.02 -8.82
C ASN A 58 13.78 8.62 -9.28
N ASP A 59 14.29 7.47 -8.80
CA ASP A 59 15.61 6.95 -9.20
C ASP A 59 15.64 6.52 -10.70
N HIS A 60 14.46 6.23 -11.28
CA HIS A 60 14.28 5.89 -12.69
C HIS A 60 13.55 6.97 -13.50
N ARG A 61 13.57 8.24 -13.07
CA ARG A 61 12.77 9.33 -13.66
C ARG A 61 12.96 9.51 -15.17
N ASP A 62 14.17 9.29 -15.66
CA ASP A 62 14.50 9.46 -17.08
C ASP A 62 13.98 8.30 -17.95
N ASP A 63 13.69 7.14 -17.34
CA ASP A 63 13.15 5.95 -18.00
C ASP A 63 11.61 5.91 -18.02
N GLN A 64 10.94 7.04 -17.74
CA GLN A 64 9.48 7.12 -17.60
C GLN A 64 8.81 7.89 -18.73
N SER A 65 7.51 7.67 -18.91
CA SER A 65 6.67 8.53 -19.73
C SER A 65 6.59 9.95 -19.15
N ILE A 66 6.30 10.94 -19.99
CA ILE A 66 6.02 12.32 -19.55
C ILE A 66 4.91 12.33 -18.50
N ALA A 67 3.82 11.60 -18.76
CA ALA A 67 2.68 11.51 -17.85
C ALA A 67 3.05 10.97 -16.45
N CYS A 68 3.97 9.99 -16.36
CA CYS A 68 4.43 9.51 -15.08
C CYS A 68 5.27 10.56 -14.33
N ARG A 69 6.16 11.28 -15.03
CA ARG A 69 6.94 12.36 -14.41
C ARG A 69 6.04 13.47 -13.88
N ASP A 70 5.10 13.93 -14.67
CA ASP A 70 4.15 14.99 -14.28
C ASP A 70 3.32 14.55 -13.06
N TRP A 71 2.88 13.29 -13.06
CA TRP A 71 2.16 12.71 -11.94
C TRP A 71 3.02 12.66 -10.66
N ILE A 72 4.29 12.24 -10.75
CA ILE A 72 5.22 12.22 -9.60
C ILE A 72 5.42 13.63 -9.06
N GLU A 73 5.66 14.61 -9.93
CA GLU A 73 5.86 16.00 -9.54
C GLU A 73 4.62 16.56 -8.83
N GLU A 74 3.42 16.26 -9.35
CA GLU A 74 2.17 16.62 -8.70
C GLU A 74 2.06 16.00 -7.29
N GLN A 75 2.35 14.69 -7.15
CA GLN A 75 2.30 14.03 -5.85
C GLN A 75 3.30 14.63 -4.85
N GLN A 76 4.51 14.95 -5.31
CA GLN A 76 5.52 15.58 -4.47
C GLN A 76 5.09 16.96 -3.99
N LYS A 77 4.53 17.77 -4.89
CA LYS A 77 3.99 19.10 -4.59
C LYS A 77 2.82 19.02 -3.61
N ASN A 78 1.87 18.13 -3.84
CA ASN A 78 0.73 17.91 -2.94
C ASN A 78 1.20 17.59 -1.52
N MET A 79 2.16 16.67 -1.38
CA MET A 79 2.72 16.33 -0.07
C MET A 79 3.50 17.48 0.56
N GLN A 80 4.22 18.28 -0.23
CA GLN A 80 4.92 19.45 0.28
C GLN A 80 3.95 20.50 0.83
N GLU A 81 2.90 20.81 0.07
CA GLU A 81 1.86 21.77 0.49
C GLU A 81 1.10 21.28 1.73
N LEU A 82 0.80 19.97 1.80
CA LEU A 82 0.18 19.39 2.98
C LEU A 82 1.03 19.60 4.25
N MET A 83 2.34 19.33 4.17
CA MET A 83 3.25 19.52 5.31
C MET A 83 3.40 20.99 5.71
N ALA A 84 3.29 21.90 4.74
CA ALA A 84 3.32 23.34 5.01
C ALA A 84 2.05 23.85 5.71
N VAL A 85 0.89 23.24 5.43
CA VAL A 85 -0.41 23.65 6.00
C VAL A 85 -0.70 22.98 7.34
N CYS A 86 -0.21 21.76 7.57
CA CYS A 86 -0.59 20.95 8.73
C CYS A 86 0.39 20.93 9.94
N PRO A 87 1.41 21.80 10.12
CA PRO A 87 2.43 21.57 11.15
C PRO A 87 1.88 21.52 12.57
N GLU A 88 0.84 22.31 12.89
CA GLU A 88 0.19 22.28 14.21
C GLU A 88 -0.56 20.96 14.46
N ASP A 89 -1.30 20.47 13.47
CA ASP A 89 -2.03 19.22 13.57
C ASP A 89 -1.06 18.02 13.61
N ILE A 90 0.04 18.09 12.87
CA ILE A 90 1.12 17.08 12.92
C ILE A 90 1.72 17.03 14.33
N ALA A 91 2.06 18.19 14.92
CA ALA A 91 2.61 18.25 16.27
C ALA A 91 1.63 17.73 17.33
N ARG A 92 0.34 18.00 17.15
CA ARG A 92 -0.71 17.60 18.09
C ARG A 92 -1.04 16.12 18.01
N TRP A 93 -1.27 15.60 16.81
CA TRP A 93 -1.84 14.28 16.57
C TRP A 93 -0.82 13.24 16.11
N CYS A 94 0.26 13.64 15.43
CA CYS A 94 1.20 12.74 14.75
C CYS A 94 2.62 12.73 15.33
N ARG A 95 2.78 13.21 16.56
CA ARG A 95 4.06 13.30 17.30
C ARG A 95 4.81 11.98 17.52
N ASN A 96 4.13 10.83 17.47
CA ASN A 96 4.74 9.50 17.59
C ASN A 96 4.82 8.75 16.24
N THR A 97 4.49 9.43 15.15
CA THR A 97 4.51 8.88 13.80
C THR A 97 5.89 9.06 13.20
N SER A 98 6.32 8.11 12.37
CA SER A 98 7.52 8.28 11.54
C SER A 98 7.45 9.59 10.75
N PRO A 99 8.54 10.38 10.67
CA PRO A 99 8.53 11.69 10.02
C PRO A 99 8.44 11.62 8.48
N ASP A 100 8.41 10.41 7.90
CA ASP A 100 8.20 10.29 6.46
C ASP A 100 6.81 10.81 6.06
N LYS A 101 6.76 11.51 4.92
CA LYS A 101 5.55 12.22 4.44
C LYS A 101 4.34 11.30 4.35
N LEU A 102 4.54 10.02 4.02
CA LEU A 102 3.45 9.07 3.82
C LEU A 102 2.86 8.61 5.15
N SER A 103 3.69 8.29 6.14
CA SER A 103 3.22 7.98 7.50
C SER A 103 2.47 9.15 8.12
N VAL A 104 2.99 10.38 7.96
CA VAL A 104 2.29 11.58 8.42
C VAL A 104 0.95 11.76 7.71
N TYR A 105 0.89 11.56 6.39
CA TYR A 105 -0.36 11.61 5.62
C TYR A 105 -1.42 10.64 6.18
N PHE A 106 -1.06 9.37 6.44
CA PHE A 106 -1.99 8.40 7.01
C PHE A 106 -2.42 8.77 8.43
N CYS A 107 -1.51 9.24 9.28
CA CYS A 107 -1.87 9.72 10.61
C CYS A 107 -2.88 10.89 10.57
N LEU A 108 -2.70 11.83 9.64
CA LEU A 108 -3.65 12.92 9.46
C LEU A 108 -5.01 12.41 8.97
N LEU A 109 -5.05 11.40 8.10
CA LEU A 109 -6.30 10.76 7.68
C LEU A 109 -7.04 10.10 8.85
N ASP A 110 -6.32 9.40 9.73
CA ASP A 110 -6.90 8.75 10.92
C ASP A 110 -7.49 9.78 11.89
N ASN A 111 -6.98 11.01 11.86
CA ASN A 111 -7.43 12.11 12.72
C ASN A 111 -8.28 13.15 11.98
N TYR A 112 -8.75 12.87 10.76
CA TYR A 112 -9.35 13.84 9.82
C TYR A 112 -10.40 14.77 10.46
N VAL A 113 -11.28 14.23 11.30
CA VAL A 113 -12.37 14.97 11.97
C VAL A 113 -11.90 15.88 13.11
N SER A 114 -10.70 15.65 13.64
CA SER A 114 -10.07 16.43 14.71
C SER A 114 -9.07 17.46 14.18
N LEU A 115 -8.77 17.42 12.88
CA LEU A 115 -7.87 18.40 12.24
C LEU A 115 -8.51 19.78 12.19
N ARG A 116 -7.66 20.81 12.18
CA ARG A 116 -8.07 22.17 11.88
C ARG A 116 -8.62 22.27 10.46
N MET A 117 -9.43 23.31 10.22
CA MET A 117 -10.18 23.48 8.96
C MET A 117 -9.27 23.56 7.72
N ASP A 118 -8.17 24.31 7.83
CA ASP A 118 -7.13 24.47 6.82
C ASP A 118 -6.46 23.15 6.45
N CYS A 119 -5.95 22.42 7.45
CA CYS A 119 -5.33 21.12 7.23
C CYS A 119 -6.32 20.08 6.68
N ARG A 120 -7.53 20.03 7.24
CA ARG A 120 -8.61 19.13 6.79
C ARG A 120 -8.99 19.37 5.33
N SER A 121 -9.16 20.64 4.94
CA SER A 121 -9.49 21.01 3.56
C SER A 121 -8.40 20.53 2.61
N LYS A 122 -7.14 20.86 2.92
CA LYS A 122 -6.01 20.48 2.06
C LYS A 122 -5.84 18.96 1.96
N LEU A 123 -5.99 18.25 3.08
CA LEU A 123 -5.93 16.79 3.10
C LEU A 123 -7.07 16.16 2.30
N GLY A 124 -8.27 16.73 2.38
CA GLY A 124 -9.43 16.33 1.59
C GLY A 124 -9.18 16.47 0.09
N GLU A 125 -8.70 17.64 -0.35
CA GLU A 125 -8.34 17.90 -1.76
C GLU A 125 -7.35 16.85 -2.30
N ILE A 126 -6.32 16.53 -1.54
CA ILE A 126 -5.30 15.55 -1.96
C ILE A 126 -5.87 14.13 -1.97
N ARG A 127 -6.61 13.74 -0.92
CA ARG A 127 -7.24 12.42 -0.83
C ARG A 127 -8.18 12.18 -2.02
N ASP A 128 -8.94 13.19 -2.42
CA ASP A 128 -9.92 13.05 -3.49
C ASP A 128 -9.26 12.97 -4.89
N ARG A 129 -8.01 13.46 -5.05
CA ARG A 129 -7.20 13.24 -6.26
C ARG A 129 -6.54 11.87 -6.35
N LEU A 130 -6.42 11.16 -5.23
CA LEU A 130 -5.75 9.86 -5.13
C LEU A 130 -6.70 8.66 -5.27
N LYS A 131 -8.02 8.91 -5.36
CA LYS A 131 -9.04 7.91 -5.66
C LYS A 131 -9.12 7.65 -7.16
#